data_AF-A0A6P5FHA8-F1
#
_entry.id   AF-A0A6P5FHA8-F1
#
_cell.length_a   1.000
_cell.length_b   1.000
_cell.length_c   1.000
_cell.angle_alpha   90.00
_cell.angle_beta   90.00
_cell.angle_gamma   90.00
#
_symmetry.space_group_name_H-M   'P 1'
#
loop_
_entity.id
_entity.type
_entity.pdbx_description
1 polymer ?
#
loop_
_entity_poly.entity_id
_entity_poly.type
_entity_poly.pdbx_seq_one_letter_code
_entity_poly.pdbx_strand_id
1 'polypeptide(L)'
;MASADQTTAECRELAAIMKASNEKVRAEAQLGKPLTQKSMEVVKKAAAHDFCNSTRHSVEDFYRKVPRHSVEDFYRKVRAVAGEARSGYADLFEYMSEKEFADIVFFDGCYLLEFVALMTGNCMPSSSIFMSFSTFRGSQIRKDILLLENQIPWVVLEALMSLRRVWIHWFARAIVSSLEMESPPQFDEGAVSGYKPCHLLDLVRESYLGPSIESKPSGLTRFSLFSSAMELTEIGVRFRASDMSRFRDITFRSGLLFGWLSLPPIQIDDATQTVISNMVAFETCAVGVTDYGVGSYLSLLALLLSSEEDVKELRLKKIFSDVSDGQALAFLKSLNPHLGKGTSFMQVLQTYLIGVNKKIDRLGNGLGFVLTLLTRVHGEYQMNHAKRSEIMENTME
;
A
#
# COMPACT_ATOMS: atom_id res chain seq x y z
N MET A 1 -1.55 -20.07 -43.54
CA MET A 1 -2.98 -19.80 -43.84
C MET A 1 -3.89 -20.53 -42.85
N ALA A 2 -3.72 -21.84 -42.61
CA ALA A 2 -4.55 -22.60 -41.66
C ALA A 2 -4.60 -22.04 -40.22
N SER A 3 -3.50 -21.51 -39.65
CA SER A 3 -3.54 -20.98 -38.27
C SER A 3 -4.26 -19.63 -38.13
N ALA A 4 -4.22 -18.76 -39.14
CA ALA A 4 -4.90 -17.47 -39.11
C ALA A 4 -6.43 -17.61 -39.22
N ASP A 5 -6.89 -18.58 -40.02
CA ASP A 5 -8.30 -18.93 -40.14
C ASP A 5 -8.84 -19.57 -38.86
N GLN A 6 -8.05 -20.41 -38.20
CA GLN A 6 -8.40 -21.04 -36.92
C GLN A 6 -8.51 -19.99 -35.80
N THR A 7 -7.53 -19.09 -35.65
CA THR A 7 -7.60 -18.00 -34.66
C THR A 7 -8.81 -17.09 -34.91
N THR A 8 -9.15 -16.82 -36.17
CA THR A 8 -10.30 -15.97 -36.50
C THR A 8 -11.63 -16.65 -36.14
N ALA A 9 -11.76 -17.95 -36.37
CA ALA A 9 -12.95 -18.71 -35.95
C ALA A 9 -13.10 -18.74 -34.41
N GLU A 10 -12.01 -18.99 -33.69
CA GLU A 10 -11.97 -18.98 -32.22
C GLU A 10 -12.41 -17.63 -31.64
N CYS A 11 -11.93 -16.52 -32.21
CA CYS A 11 -12.29 -15.18 -31.71
C CYS A 11 -13.78 -14.87 -31.93
N ARG A 12 -14.38 -15.34 -33.04
CA ARG A 12 -15.82 -15.17 -33.30
C ARG A 12 -16.68 -15.99 -32.33
N GLU A 13 -16.26 -17.21 -32.04
CA GLU A 13 -16.92 -18.05 -31.04
C GLU A 13 -16.89 -17.41 -29.65
N LEU A 14 -15.73 -16.89 -29.24
CA LEU A 14 -15.56 -16.16 -27.98
C LEU A 14 -16.50 -14.95 -27.90
N ALA A 15 -16.57 -14.13 -28.95
CA ALA A 15 -17.47 -12.98 -28.99
C ALA A 15 -18.96 -13.38 -28.84
N ALA A 16 -19.37 -14.49 -29.46
CA ALA A 16 -20.72 -15.03 -29.31
C ALA A 16 -21.01 -15.50 -27.88
N ILE A 17 -20.07 -16.22 -27.25
CA ILE A 17 -20.17 -16.68 -25.85
C ILE A 17 -20.29 -15.49 -24.89
N MET A 18 -19.49 -14.46 -25.09
CA MET A 18 -19.49 -13.22 -24.31
C MET A 18 -20.85 -12.52 -24.39
N LYS A 19 -21.38 -12.37 -25.61
CA LYS A 19 -22.69 -11.77 -25.84
C LYS A 19 -23.82 -12.54 -25.16
N ALA A 20 -23.87 -13.86 -25.34
CA ALA A 20 -24.86 -14.71 -24.71
C ALA A 20 -24.79 -14.66 -23.16
N SER A 21 -23.58 -14.60 -22.61
CA SER A 21 -23.37 -14.45 -21.16
C SER A 21 -23.88 -13.11 -20.65
N ASN A 22 -23.65 -12.02 -21.40
CA ASN A 22 -24.14 -10.68 -21.05
C ASN A 22 -25.68 -10.61 -21.07
N GLU A 23 -26.32 -11.19 -22.09
CA GLU A 23 -27.79 -11.29 -22.19
C GLU A 23 -28.39 -12.07 -21.01
N LYS A 24 -27.75 -13.19 -20.62
CA LYS A 24 -28.16 -13.99 -19.45
C LYS A 24 -28.08 -13.20 -18.14
N VAL A 25 -26.97 -12.51 -17.88
CA VAL A 25 -26.79 -11.69 -16.66
C VAL A 25 -27.82 -10.54 -16.62
N ARG A 26 -28.17 -9.96 -17.76
CA ARG A 26 -29.24 -8.95 -17.85
C ARG A 26 -30.61 -9.50 -17.49
N ALA A 27 -30.97 -10.67 -18.02
CA ALA A 27 -32.24 -11.31 -17.72
C ALA A 27 -32.36 -11.69 -16.23
N GLU A 28 -31.30 -12.24 -15.63
CA GLU A 28 -31.31 -12.63 -14.21
C GLU A 28 -31.38 -11.41 -13.27
N ALA A 29 -30.70 -10.32 -13.61
CA ALA A 29 -30.76 -9.08 -12.85
C ALA A 29 -32.15 -8.42 -12.89
N GLN A 30 -32.83 -8.44 -14.03
CA GLN A 30 -34.23 -7.96 -14.15
C GLN A 30 -35.20 -8.77 -13.27
N LEU A 31 -34.87 -10.04 -13.02
CA LEU A 31 -35.67 -10.95 -12.19
C LEU A 31 -35.29 -10.90 -10.69
N GLY A 32 -34.33 -10.06 -10.29
CA GLY A 32 -33.86 -9.97 -8.90
C GLY A 32 -33.21 -11.25 -8.36
N LYS A 33 -32.76 -12.17 -9.22
CA LYS A 33 -32.19 -13.46 -8.81
C LYS A 33 -30.70 -13.31 -8.46
N PRO A 34 -30.22 -13.92 -7.36
CA PRO A 34 -28.80 -13.94 -7.04
C PRO A 34 -28.00 -14.86 -7.97
N LEU A 35 -26.83 -14.39 -8.42
CA LEU A 35 -25.88 -15.15 -9.24
C LEU A 35 -25.13 -16.18 -8.36
N THR A 36 -25.13 -17.45 -8.77
CA THR A 36 -24.46 -18.60 -8.09
C THR A 36 -22.99 -18.78 -8.52
N GLN A 37 -22.20 -19.70 -7.95
CA GLN A 37 -20.77 -19.87 -8.28
C GLN A 37 -20.49 -20.28 -9.75
N LYS A 38 -21.31 -21.13 -10.38
CA LYS A 38 -21.31 -21.35 -11.84
C LYS A 38 -21.64 -20.08 -12.64
N SER A 39 -22.14 -19.05 -11.98
CA SER A 39 -22.45 -17.75 -12.57
C SER A 39 -21.24 -16.81 -12.56
N MET A 40 -20.18 -17.06 -11.78
CA MET A 40 -19.01 -16.16 -11.79
C MET A 40 -18.32 -16.15 -13.16
N GLU A 41 -18.17 -17.32 -13.78
CA GLU A 41 -17.67 -17.44 -15.14
C GLU A 41 -18.58 -16.74 -16.16
N VAL A 42 -19.90 -16.78 -15.96
CA VAL A 42 -20.86 -16.03 -16.79
C VAL A 42 -20.70 -14.53 -16.59
N VAL A 43 -20.48 -14.08 -15.35
CA VAL A 43 -20.25 -12.68 -15.00
C VAL A 43 -18.94 -12.17 -15.61
N LYS A 44 -17.85 -12.93 -15.54
CA LYS A 44 -16.57 -12.58 -16.16
C LYS A 44 -16.71 -12.44 -17.69
N LYS A 45 -17.38 -13.38 -18.34
CA LYS A 45 -17.66 -13.32 -19.80
C LYS A 45 -18.56 -12.14 -20.17
N ALA A 46 -19.56 -11.85 -19.34
CA ALA A 46 -20.43 -10.69 -19.51
C ALA A 46 -19.68 -9.37 -19.30
N ALA A 47 -18.77 -9.32 -18.32
CA ALA A 47 -17.90 -8.17 -18.07
C ALA A 47 -16.90 -7.97 -19.19
N ALA A 48 -16.36 -9.05 -19.78
CA ALA A 48 -15.52 -8.97 -20.96
C ALA A 48 -16.30 -8.42 -22.18
N HIS A 49 -17.56 -8.82 -22.35
CA HIS A 49 -18.42 -8.24 -23.38
C HIS A 49 -18.59 -6.73 -23.20
N ASP A 50 -18.93 -6.30 -21.98
CA ASP A 50 -19.06 -4.88 -21.66
C ASP A 50 -17.72 -4.17 -21.81
N PHE A 51 -16.62 -4.81 -21.40
CA PHE A 51 -15.28 -4.23 -21.48
C PHE A 51 -14.90 -3.88 -22.91
N CYS A 52 -15.06 -4.85 -23.82
CA CYS A 52 -14.66 -4.73 -25.22
C CYS A 52 -15.62 -3.86 -26.04
N ASN A 53 -16.93 -3.87 -25.72
CA ASN A 53 -17.96 -3.20 -26.51
C ASN A 53 -18.43 -1.86 -25.93
N SER A 54 -17.93 -1.47 -24.74
CA SER A 54 -18.32 -0.18 -24.15
C SER A 54 -17.89 0.96 -25.06
N THR A 55 -18.88 1.67 -25.60
CA THR A 55 -18.71 2.84 -26.47
C THR A 55 -18.36 4.10 -25.70
N ARG A 56 -18.23 4.01 -24.36
CA ARG A 56 -18.13 5.14 -23.43
C ARG A 56 -16.77 5.17 -22.73
N HIS A 57 -15.76 5.25 -23.57
CA HIS A 57 -14.65 6.17 -23.45
C HIS A 57 -14.95 7.40 -22.56
N SER A 58 -13.97 7.86 -21.77
CA SER A 58 -14.09 9.13 -21.04
C SER A 58 -14.55 10.24 -22.00
N VAL A 59 -15.13 11.33 -21.48
CA VAL A 59 -15.55 12.47 -22.29
C VAL A 59 -14.43 12.93 -23.25
N GLU A 60 -13.17 12.84 -22.83
CA GLU A 60 -12.00 13.13 -23.68
C GLU A 60 -11.82 12.18 -24.86
N ASP A 61 -12.01 10.88 -24.66
CA ASP A 61 -11.86 9.90 -25.74
C ASP A 61 -13.00 10.02 -26.77
N PHE A 62 -14.20 10.47 -26.36
CA PHE A 62 -15.28 10.88 -27.28
C PHE A 62 -14.83 12.03 -28.20
N TYR A 63 -14.10 13.01 -27.66
CA TYR A 63 -13.53 14.10 -28.46
C TYR A 63 -12.29 13.68 -29.29
N ARG A 64 -11.50 12.69 -28.83
CA ARG A 64 -10.27 12.24 -29.51
C ARG A 64 -10.48 11.26 -30.68
N LYS A 65 -11.72 10.82 -30.96
CA LYS A 65 -12.04 9.87 -32.06
C LYS A 65 -11.19 8.58 -32.01
N VAL A 66 -11.00 8.02 -30.82
CA VAL A 66 -10.22 6.78 -30.65
C VAL A 66 -10.80 5.65 -31.53
N PRO A 67 -9.98 4.92 -32.30
CA PRO A 67 -10.46 3.81 -33.12
C PRO A 67 -11.19 2.77 -32.26
N ARG A 68 -12.34 2.29 -32.75
CA ARG A 68 -13.03 1.18 -32.09
C ARG A 68 -12.30 -0.12 -32.38
N HIS A 69 -12.03 -0.88 -31.33
CA HIS A 69 -11.44 -2.20 -31.40
C HIS A 69 -12.52 -3.25 -31.28
N SER A 70 -12.40 -4.33 -32.05
CA SER A 70 -13.33 -5.45 -31.95
C SER A 70 -12.94 -6.37 -30.79
N VAL A 71 -13.85 -7.24 -30.32
CA VAL A 71 -13.54 -8.25 -29.29
C VAL A 71 -12.33 -9.09 -29.70
N GLU A 72 -12.24 -9.40 -31.00
CA GLU A 72 -11.14 -10.16 -31.58
C GLU A 72 -9.79 -9.44 -31.46
N ASP A 73 -9.76 -8.10 -31.53
CA ASP A 73 -8.52 -7.34 -31.33
C ASP A 73 -8.00 -7.45 -29.89
N PHE A 74 -8.90 -7.35 -28.91
CA PHE A 74 -8.54 -7.54 -27.50
C PHE A 74 -8.02 -8.95 -27.25
N TYR A 75 -8.73 -9.98 -27.73
CA TYR A 75 -8.31 -11.35 -27.51
C TYR A 75 -6.97 -11.66 -28.19
N ARG A 76 -6.73 -11.19 -29.43
CA ARG A 76 -5.43 -11.35 -30.11
C ARG A 76 -4.29 -10.71 -29.34
N LYS A 77 -4.50 -9.52 -28.77
CA LYS A 77 -3.51 -8.83 -27.94
C LYS A 77 -3.15 -9.62 -26.68
N VAL A 78 -4.14 -10.18 -25.99
CA VAL A 78 -3.90 -11.03 -24.81
C VAL A 78 -3.21 -12.34 -25.18
N ARG A 79 -3.66 -13.00 -26.26
CA ARG A 79 -3.03 -14.23 -26.75
C ARG A 79 -1.54 -14.04 -27.08
N ALA A 80 -1.18 -12.88 -27.66
CA ALA A 80 0.21 -12.57 -27.99
C ALA A 80 1.14 -12.45 -26.77
N VAL A 81 0.60 -12.10 -25.59
CA VAL A 81 1.37 -11.97 -24.33
C VAL A 81 1.11 -13.14 -23.36
N ALA A 82 0.26 -14.10 -23.72
CA ALA A 82 -0.15 -15.20 -22.85
C ALA A 82 1.04 -16.09 -22.45
N GLY A 83 1.98 -16.34 -23.36
CA GLY A 83 3.20 -17.09 -23.04
C GLY A 83 4.08 -16.41 -22.00
N GLU A 84 4.30 -15.09 -22.14
CA GLU A 84 5.04 -14.28 -21.17
C GLU A 84 4.31 -14.25 -19.82
N ALA A 85 3.01 -13.98 -19.83
CA ALA A 85 2.18 -13.95 -18.63
C ALA A 85 2.22 -15.29 -17.86
N ARG A 86 2.21 -16.42 -18.57
CA ARG A 86 2.26 -17.76 -17.98
C ARG A 86 3.56 -18.04 -17.24
N SER A 87 4.68 -17.48 -17.70
CA SER A 87 5.98 -17.62 -17.03
C SER A 87 5.99 -17.04 -15.61
N GLY A 88 5.07 -16.12 -15.30
CA GLY A 88 4.94 -15.51 -13.98
C GLY A 88 4.21 -16.35 -12.92
N TYR A 89 3.64 -17.52 -13.28
CA TYR A 89 2.75 -18.30 -12.41
C TYR A 89 3.37 -19.57 -11.80
N ALA A 90 4.70 -19.65 -11.67
CA ALA A 90 5.42 -20.71 -10.93
C ALA A 90 4.82 -22.13 -11.10
N ASP A 91 4.72 -22.58 -12.36
CA ASP A 91 4.27 -23.91 -12.79
C ASP A 91 2.80 -24.28 -12.52
N LEU A 92 1.99 -23.41 -11.91
CA LEU A 92 0.55 -23.66 -11.63
C LEU A 92 -0.28 -24.04 -12.87
N PHE A 93 0.20 -23.65 -14.05
CA PHE A 93 -0.48 -23.88 -15.33
C PHE A 93 0.29 -24.82 -16.26
N GLU A 94 1.30 -25.57 -15.80
CA GLU A 94 2.16 -26.41 -16.67
C GLU A 94 1.36 -27.32 -17.63
N TYR A 95 0.28 -27.94 -17.14
CA TYR A 95 -0.54 -28.88 -17.92
C TYR A 95 -1.66 -28.25 -18.76
N MET A 96 -1.84 -26.93 -18.69
CA MET A 96 -2.90 -26.21 -19.40
C MET A 96 -2.48 -25.87 -20.83
N SER A 97 -3.40 -25.91 -21.80
CA SER A 97 -3.09 -25.43 -23.15
C SER A 97 -2.91 -23.90 -23.18
N GLU A 98 -2.15 -23.39 -24.16
CA GLU A 98 -1.97 -21.94 -24.32
C GLU A 98 -3.31 -21.21 -24.54
N LYS A 99 -4.23 -21.84 -25.27
CA LYS A 99 -5.57 -21.29 -25.51
C LYS A 99 -6.38 -21.21 -24.22
N GLU A 100 -6.43 -22.27 -23.43
CA GLU A 100 -7.16 -22.27 -22.16
C GLU A 100 -6.62 -21.22 -21.19
N PHE A 101 -5.30 -21.09 -21.12
CA PHE A 101 -4.66 -20.05 -20.31
C PHE A 101 -5.02 -18.65 -20.82
N ALA A 102 -4.92 -18.42 -22.13
CA ALA A 102 -5.29 -17.15 -22.77
C ALA A 102 -6.77 -16.79 -22.51
N ASP A 103 -7.68 -17.76 -22.57
CA ASP A 103 -9.10 -17.57 -22.27
C ASP A 103 -9.30 -17.10 -20.81
N ILE A 104 -8.64 -17.75 -19.85
CA ILE A 104 -8.72 -17.40 -18.42
C ILE A 104 -8.21 -15.98 -18.18
N VAL A 105 -6.98 -15.66 -18.59
CA VAL A 105 -6.40 -14.34 -18.31
C VAL A 105 -7.10 -13.23 -19.08
N PHE A 106 -7.67 -13.52 -20.25
CA PHE A 106 -8.51 -12.58 -21.01
C PHE A 106 -9.78 -12.23 -20.25
N PHE A 107 -10.56 -13.22 -19.82
CA PHE A 107 -11.81 -12.99 -19.11
C PHE A 107 -11.57 -12.34 -17.74
N ASP A 108 -10.57 -12.79 -17.00
CA ASP A 108 -10.24 -12.25 -15.68
C ASP A 108 -9.67 -10.84 -15.77
N GLY A 109 -8.80 -10.58 -16.75
CA GLY A 109 -8.26 -9.24 -17.01
C GLY A 109 -9.35 -8.23 -17.41
N CYS A 110 -10.28 -8.62 -18.30
CA CYS A 110 -11.39 -7.75 -18.67
C CYS A 110 -12.36 -7.51 -17.51
N TYR A 111 -12.64 -8.54 -16.71
CA TYR A 111 -13.47 -8.41 -15.51
C TYR A 111 -12.88 -7.42 -14.50
N LEU A 112 -11.58 -7.54 -14.21
CA LEU A 112 -10.86 -6.62 -13.33
C LEU A 112 -10.90 -5.18 -13.87
N LEU A 113 -10.56 -4.98 -15.15
CA LEU A 113 -10.51 -3.65 -15.74
C LEU A 113 -11.88 -3.00 -15.90
N GLU A 114 -12.93 -3.77 -16.15
CA GLU A 114 -14.31 -3.26 -16.15
C GLU A 114 -14.74 -2.85 -14.74
N PHE A 115 -14.41 -3.64 -13.70
CA PHE A 115 -14.67 -3.25 -12.32
C PHE A 115 -13.95 -1.95 -11.95
N VAL A 116 -12.66 -1.81 -12.32
CA VAL A 116 -11.90 -0.57 -12.12
C VAL A 116 -12.55 0.59 -12.86
N ALA A 117 -12.96 0.41 -14.12
CA ALA A 117 -13.61 1.45 -14.90
C ALA A 117 -14.92 1.94 -14.25
N LEU A 118 -15.70 1.03 -13.66
CA LEU A 118 -16.93 1.37 -12.92
C LEU A 118 -16.62 2.15 -11.64
N MET A 119 -15.60 1.73 -10.87
CA MET A 119 -15.22 2.39 -9.61
C MET A 119 -14.59 3.77 -9.80
N THR A 120 -14.02 4.03 -10.97
CA THR A 120 -13.34 5.30 -11.32
C THR A 120 -14.24 6.29 -12.05
N GLY A 121 -15.45 5.88 -12.45
CA GLY A 121 -16.33 6.70 -13.28
C GLY A 121 -15.87 6.81 -14.74
N ASN A 122 -14.89 6.00 -15.17
CA ASN A 122 -14.42 5.94 -16.56
C ASN A 122 -15.48 5.49 -17.55
N CYS A 123 -16.55 4.88 -17.07
CA CYS A 123 -17.71 4.51 -17.88
C CYS A 123 -19.00 4.84 -17.13
N MET A 124 -19.94 5.48 -17.83
CA MET A 124 -21.33 5.55 -17.36
C MET A 124 -21.96 4.17 -17.59
N PRO A 125 -22.42 3.48 -16.54
CA PRO A 125 -22.85 2.09 -16.63
C PRO A 125 -23.95 1.92 -17.66
N SER A 126 -23.72 1.01 -18.61
CA SER A 126 -24.71 0.63 -19.63
C SER A 126 -25.31 -0.77 -19.40
N SER A 127 -24.97 -1.45 -18.31
CA SER A 127 -25.30 -2.86 -18.10
C SER A 127 -25.81 -3.18 -16.68
N SER A 128 -26.52 -4.32 -16.56
CA SER A 128 -27.00 -4.85 -15.27
C SER A 128 -25.88 -5.35 -14.36
N ILE A 129 -24.66 -5.53 -14.89
CA ILE A 129 -23.47 -5.86 -14.10
C ILE A 129 -23.16 -4.73 -13.11
N PHE A 130 -23.31 -3.46 -13.51
CA PHE A 130 -23.25 -2.34 -12.58
C PHE A 130 -24.27 -2.49 -11.46
N MET A 131 -25.51 -2.92 -11.74
CA MET A 131 -26.50 -3.23 -10.70
C MET A 131 -26.10 -4.42 -9.82
N SER A 132 -25.53 -5.48 -10.38
CA SER A 132 -24.99 -6.61 -9.60
C SER A 132 -23.80 -6.21 -8.71
N PHE A 133 -22.97 -5.26 -9.17
CA PHE A 133 -21.83 -4.71 -8.43
C PHE A 133 -22.23 -3.68 -7.38
N SER A 134 -23.17 -2.79 -7.72
CA SER A 134 -23.59 -1.64 -6.93
C SER A 134 -24.50 -2.01 -5.77
N THR A 135 -25.21 -3.14 -5.85
CA THR A 135 -26.25 -3.44 -4.86
C THR A 135 -25.67 -3.97 -3.55
N PHE A 136 -24.59 -4.78 -3.52
CA PHE A 136 -24.03 -5.31 -2.25
C PHE A 136 -22.59 -5.87 -2.28
N ARG A 137 -21.94 -6.07 -3.45
CA ARG A 137 -20.70 -6.87 -3.56
C ARG A 137 -19.41 -6.09 -3.83
N GLY A 138 -19.47 -4.79 -4.08
CA GLY A 138 -18.28 -4.00 -4.44
C GLY A 138 -17.14 -4.04 -3.43
N SER A 139 -17.45 -4.09 -2.13
CA SER A 139 -16.44 -4.25 -1.07
C SER A 139 -15.77 -5.63 -1.10
N GLN A 140 -16.54 -6.70 -1.33
CA GLN A 140 -16.01 -8.06 -1.43
C GLN A 140 -15.11 -8.22 -2.65
N ILE A 141 -15.57 -7.75 -3.82
CA ILE A 141 -14.78 -7.83 -5.06
C ILE A 141 -13.48 -7.05 -4.93
N ARG A 142 -13.51 -5.87 -4.29
CA ARG A 142 -12.30 -5.10 -4.03
C ARG A 142 -11.30 -5.88 -3.19
N LYS A 143 -11.75 -6.66 -2.19
CA LYS A 143 -10.88 -7.56 -1.43
C LYS A 143 -10.34 -8.68 -2.32
N ASP A 144 -11.22 -9.33 -3.08
CA ASP A 144 -10.88 -10.49 -3.91
C ASP A 144 -9.83 -10.15 -4.97
N ILE A 145 -9.95 -9.02 -5.68
CA ILE A 145 -8.98 -8.61 -6.73
C ILE A 145 -7.61 -8.20 -6.16
N LEU A 146 -7.51 -7.99 -4.84
CA LEU A 146 -6.27 -7.64 -4.14
C LEU A 146 -5.67 -8.84 -3.39
N LEU A 147 -6.28 -10.02 -3.49
CA LEU A 147 -5.64 -11.26 -3.03
C LEU A 147 -4.49 -11.64 -3.96
N LEU A 148 -3.37 -12.09 -3.40
CA LEU A 148 -2.18 -12.48 -4.16
C LEU A 148 -2.48 -13.60 -5.17
N GLU A 149 -3.37 -14.53 -4.83
CA GLU A 149 -3.80 -15.62 -5.71
C GLU A 149 -4.65 -15.17 -6.91
N ASN A 150 -5.28 -13.99 -6.83
CA ASN A 150 -6.16 -13.46 -7.88
C ASN A 150 -5.46 -12.41 -8.76
N GLN A 151 -4.13 -12.35 -8.71
CA GLN A 151 -3.37 -11.37 -9.49
C GLN A 151 -3.26 -11.77 -10.96
N ILE A 152 -3.46 -10.78 -11.82
CA ILE A 152 -3.28 -10.88 -13.27
C ILE A 152 -1.96 -10.18 -13.65
N PRO A 153 -1.05 -10.86 -14.37
CA PRO A 153 0.20 -10.28 -14.83
C PRO A 153 -0.02 -8.96 -15.55
N TRP A 154 0.79 -7.97 -15.19
CA TRP A 154 0.68 -6.62 -15.70
C TRP A 154 0.72 -6.55 -17.22
N VAL A 155 1.49 -7.43 -17.87
CA VAL A 155 1.57 -7.51 -19.35
C VAL A 155 0.21 -7.79 -20.01
N VAL A 156 -0.68 -8.54 -19.36
CA VAL A 156 -2.05 -8.77 -19.82
C VAL A 156 -2.89 -7.50 -19.65
N LEU A 157 -2.75 -6.84 -18.49
CA LEU A 157 -3.46 -5.59 -18.20
C LEU A 157 -3.02 -4.48 -19.17
N GLU A 158 -1.73 -4.36 -19.46
CA GLU A 158 -1.18 -3.44 -20.46
C GLU A 158 -1.72 -3.74 -21.86
N ALA A 159 -1.76 -5.01 -22.26
CA ALA A 159 -2.30 -5.41 -23.55
C ALA A 159 -3.75 -4.97 -23.71
N LEU A 160 -4.60 -5.21 -22.71
CA LEU A 160 -6.00 -4.76 -22.69
C LEU A 160 -6.12 -3.24 -22.65
N MET A 161 -5.38 -2.57 -21.76
CA MET A 161 -5.42 -1.11 -21.59
C MET A 161 -4.89 -0.34 -22.80
N SER A 162 -4.04 -0.97 -23.63
CA SER A 162 -3.57 -0.39 -24.89
C SER A 162 -4.68 -0.20 -25.93
N LEU A 163 -5.80 -0.91 -25.78
CA LEU A 163 -6.98 -0.79 -26.65
C LEU A 163 -8.12 -0.01 -25.99
N ARG A 164 -8.26 -0.10 -24.65
CA ARG A 164 -9.22 0.70 -23.87
C ARG A 164 -8.58 1.27 -22.61
N ARG A 165 -8.51 2.60 -22.52
CA ARG A 165 -7.94 3.30 -21.36
C ARG A 165 -8.78 3.10 -20.09
N VAL A 166 -8.09 2.85 -18.97
CA VAL A 166 -8.69 2.67 -17.65
C VAL A 166 -7.84 3.42 -16.62
N TRP A 167 -8.47 4.11 -15.66
CA TRP A 167 -7.78 4.87 -14.60
C TRP A 167 -7.30 3.95 -13.46
N ILE A 168 -6.55 2.91 -13.79
CA ILE A 168 -6.07 1.91 -12.82
C ILE A 168 -5.13 2.50 -11.75
N HIS A 169 -4.29 3.48 -12.14
CA HIS A 169 -3.42 4.18 -11.18
C HIS A 169 -4.22 5.06 -10.21
N TRP A 170 -5.29 5.71 -10.68
CA TRP A 170 -6.17 6.46 -9.79
C TRP A 170 -6.92 5.51 -8.85
N PHE A 171 -7.40 4.38 -9.36
CA PHE A 171 -8.03 3.34 -8.54
C PHE A 171 -7.09 2.84 -7.43
N ALA A 172 -5.82 2.55 -7.77
CA ALA A 172 -4.82 2.13 -6.79
C ALA A 172 -4.56 3.21 -5.72
N ARG A 173 -4.47 4.48 -6.11
CA ARG A 173 -4.31 5.61 -5.17
C ARG A 173 -5.56 5.80 -4.29
N ALA A 174 -6.75 5.64 -4.85
CA ALA A 174 -8.00 5.75 -4.11
C ALA A 174 -8.16 4.66 -3.03
N ILE A 175 -7.50 3.51 -3.19
CA ILE A 175 -7.42 2.48 -2.14
C ILE A 175 -6.59 2.96 -0.94
N VAL A 176 -5.51 3.70 -1.18
CA VAL A 176 -4.60 4.22 -0.14
C VAL A 176 -5.17 5.46 0.55
N SER A 177 -5.78 6.35 -0.23
CA SER A 177 -6.19 7.70 0.19
C SER A 177 -7.66 7.80 0.56
N SER A 178 -8.22 6.84 1.31
CA SER A 178 -9.60 6.94 1.88
C SER A 178 -9.88 8.24 2.66
N LEU A 179 -8.85 9.06 2.92
CA LEU A 179 -8.87 10.31 3.68
C LEU A 179 -8.54 11.58 2.87
N GLU A 180 -8.18 11.49 1.58
CA GLU A 180 -7.81 12.68 0.78
C GLU A 180 -8.41 12.58 -0.63
N MET A 181 -9.68 13.01 -0.76
CA MET A 181 -10.33 13.17 -2.06
C MET A 181 -10.31 14.63 -2.48
N GLU A 182 -9.26 15.05 -3.16
CA GLU A 182 -9.44 16.01 -4.26
C GLU A 182 -9.71 15.22 -5.55
N SER A 183 -10.50 15.83 -6.45
CA SER A 183 -11.00 15.27 -7.71
C SER A 183 -9.99 14.40 -8.48
N PRO A 184 -10.45 13.44 -9.31
CA PRO A 184 -9.55 12.69 -10.19
C PRO A 184 -8.65 13.66 -10.96
N PRO A 185 -7.31 13.48 -10.89
CA PRO A 185 -6.40 14.40 -11.56
C PRO A 185 -6.74 14.38 -13.06
N GLN A 186 -6.77 15.57 -13.67
CA GLN A 186 -6.67 15.70 -15.12
C GLN A 186 -5.44 14.91 -15.52
N PHE A 187 -5.63 13.88 -16.35
CA PHE A 187 -4.64 12.92 -16.85
C PHE A 187 -3.20 13.35 -16.61
N ASP A 188 -2.61 12.95 -15.48
CA ASP A 188 -1.18 13.13 -15.27
C ASP A 188 -0.48 11.89 -15.81
N GLU A 189 -0.20 11.90 -17.11
CA GLU A 189 0.76 11.00 -17.77
C GLU A 189 2.20 11.20 -17.20
N GLY A 190 2.43 12.13 -16.27
CA GLY A 190 3.74 12.66 -15.91
C GLY A 190 4.31 12.31 -14.54
N ALA A 191 3.72 11.42 -13.75
CA ALA A 191 4.31 11.00 -12.47
C ALA A 191 4.17 9.49 -12.23
N VAL A 192 4.62 8.69 -13.19
CA VAL A 192 4.99 7.30 -12.94
C VAL A 192 6.51 7.34 -12.89
N SER A 193 7.09 7.11 -11.70
CA SER A 193 8.46 6.63 -11.62
C SER A 193 8.60 5.51 -12.66
N GLY A 194 9.75 5.28 -13.29
CA GLY A 194 9.94 4.20 -14.27
C GLY A 194 9.65 2.76 -13.77
N TYR A 195 8.98 2.62 -12.63
CA TYR A 195 8.42 1.42 -12.05
C TYR A 195 7.31 0.82 -12.91
N LYS A 196 7.53 -0.43 -13.33
CA LYS A 196 6.53 -1.27 -13.99
C LYS A 196 6.01 -2.28 -12.98
N PRO A 197 4.73 -2.21 -12.56
CA PRO A 197 4.18 -3.17 -11.61
C PRO A 197 4.15 -4.60 -12.15
N CYS A 198 4.20 -5.59 -11.26
CA CYS A 198 3.98 -6.99 -11.62
C CYS A 198 2.50 -7.31 -11.85
N HIS A 199 1.60 -6.67 -11.10
CA HIS A 199 0.14 -6.83 -11.13
C HIS A 199 -0.54 -5.70 -10.31
N LEU A 200 -1.87 -5.73 -10.18
CA LEU A 200 -2.64 -4.69 -9.47
C LEU A 200 -2.23 -4.52 -8.00
N LEU A 201 -2.08 -5.61 -7.24
CA LEU A 201 -1.67 -5.53 -5.83
C LEU A 201 -0.29 -4.88 -5.65
N ASP A 202 0.64 -5.10 -6.58
CA ASP A 202 1.95 -4.45 -6.55
C ASP A 202 1.86 -2.95 -6.88
N LEU A 203 0.96 -2.56 -7.79
CA LEU A 203 0.66 -1.15 -8.02
C LEU A 203 0.05 -0.47 -6.78
N VAL A 204 -0.85 -1.15 -6.06
CA VAL A 204 -1.41 -0.67 -4.79
C VAL A 204 -0.31 -0.56 -3.73
N ARG A 205 0.57 -1.56 -3.66
CA ARG A 205 1.75 -1.56 -2.79
C ARG A 205 2.64 -0.34 -3.04
N GLU A 206 3.06 -0.08 -4.27
CA GLU A 206 3.84 1.13 -4.55
C GLU A 206 3.08 2.42 -4.25
N SER A 207 1.75 2.43 -4.40
CA SER A 207 0.93 3.58 -4.00
C SER A 207 0.99 3.81 -2.48
N TYR A 208 0.99 2.75 -1.66
CA TYR A 208 1.23 2.83 -0.22
C TYR A 208 2.64 3.30 0.10
N LEU A 209 3.64 2.90 -0.66
CA LEU A 209 5.03 3.24 -0.37
C LEU A 209 5.35 4.70 -0.70
N GLY A 210 4.84 5.23 -1.82
CA GLY A 210 5.23 6.53 -2.33
C GLY A 210 6.56 6.50 -3.07
N PRO A 211 7.17 7.64 -3.43
CA PRO A 211 8.44 7.67 -4.15
C PRO A 211 9.58 7.00 -3.35
N SER A 212 10.46 6.29 -4.03
CA SER A 212 11.64 5.68 -3.41
C SER A 212 12.57 6.78 -2.88
N ILE A 213 13.14 6.54 -1.70
CA ILE A 213 14.16 7.42 -1.13
C ILE A 213 15.50 6.79 -1.50
N GLU A 214 16.30 7.46 -2.34
CA GLU A 214 17.69 7.06 -2.54
C GLU A 214 18.45 7.22 -1.22
N SER A 215 18.64 6.14 -0.47
CA SER A 215 19.52 6.13 0.70
C SER A 215 20.78 5.34 0.39
N LYS A 216 21.95 5.95 0.70
CA LYS A 216 23.22 5.22 0.67
C LYS A 216 23.25 4.25 1.85
N PRO A 217 23.63 2.97 1.65
CA PRO A 217 23.82 2.04 2.74
C PRO A 217 25.04 2.50 3.57
N SER A 218 24.78 2.98 4.77
CA SER A 218 25.82 3.17 5.80
C SER A 218 25.73 2.00 6.78
N GLY A 219 26.87 1.34 7.04
CA GLY A 219 26.94 0.07 7.76
C GLY A 219 26.15 0.00 9.07
N LEU A 220 25.53 -1.16 9.30
CA LEU A 220 24.83 -1.52 10.53
C LEU A 220 25.83 -1.67 11.68
N THR A 221 25.78 -0.77 12.66
CA THR A 221 26.30 -1.04 14.01
C THR A 221 25.21 -1.72 14.83
N ARG A 222 25.51 -2.91 15.38
CA ARG A 222 24.64 -3.66 16.29
C ARG A 222 24.33 -2.80 17.52
N PHE A 223 23.06 -2.43 17.71
CA PHE A 223 22.54 -1.91 18.97
C PHE A 223 21.24 -2.63 19.32
N SER A 224 21.11 -3.02 20.60
CA SER A 224 19.93 -3.63 21.20
C SER A 224 18.88 -2.55 21.42
N LEU A 225 17.80 -2.54 20.65
CA LEU A 225 16.87 -1.42 20.72
C LEU A 225 15.44 -1.94 20.57
N PHE A 226 14.91 -2.37 21.70
CA PHE A 226 13.49 -2.52 21.93
C PHE A 226 13.09 -1.28 22.72
N SER A 227 12.33 -0.38 22.10
CA SER A 227 11.68 0.69 22.84
C SER A 227 10.31 0.95 22.27
N SER A 228 9.30 0.75 23.10
CA SER A 228 7.89 0.97 22.76
C SER A 228 7.57 2.46 22.64
N ALA A 229 6.41 2.80 22.08
CA ALA A 229 5.97 4.18 21.94
C ALA A 229 5.97 4.93 23.29
N MET A 230 5.58 4.25 24.37
CA MET A 230 5.62 4.81 25.72
C MET A 230 7.04 5.08 26.21
N GLU A 231 7.96 4.12 26.08
CA GLU A 231 9.37 4.32 26.46
C GLU A 231 10.02 5.48 25.68
N LEU A 232 9.66 5.62 24.40
CA LEU A 232 10.13 6.73 23.57
C LEU A 232 9.60 8.08 24.05
N THR A 233 8.35 8.10 24.51
CA THR A 233 7.73 9.29 25.07
C THR A 233 8.42 9.71 26.37
N GLU A 234 8.79 8.76 27.22
CA GLU A 234 9.50 9.01 28.49
C GLU A 234 10.87 9.67 28.28
N ILE A 235 11.59 9.28 27.23
CA ILE A 235 12.91 9.88 26.88
C ILE A 235 12.79 11.14 26.00
N GLY A 236 11.56 11.66 25.82
CA GLY A 236 11.31 12.95 25.18
C GLY A 236 11.13 12.91 23.66
N VAL A 237 10.73 11.77 23.09
CA VAL A 237 10.32 11.65 21.68
C VAL A 237 8.80 11.76 21.59
N ARG A 238 8.31 12.67 20.75
CA ARG A 238 6.89 12.89 20.53
C ARG A 238 6.49 12.37 19.15
N PHE A 239 5.31 11.79 19.07
CA PHE A 239 4.76 11.28 17.82
C PHE A 239 3.82 12.29 17.16
N ARG A 240 3.80 12.28 15.84
CA ARG A 240 2.86 13.05 15.01
C ARG A 240 2.51 12.25 13.77
N ALA A 241 1.25 12.31 13.33
CA ALA A 241 0.86 11.82 12.02
C ALA A 241 1.55 12.65 10.91
N SER A 242 2.06 11.96 9.89
CA SER A 242 2.55 12.61 8.70
C SER A 242 1.40 13.19 7.89
N ASP A 243 1.70 14.23 7.12
CA ASP A 243 0.73 14.86 6.23
C ASP A 243 0.47 13.99 4.98
N MET A 244 1.27 12.95 4.73
CA MET A 244 1.07 11.97 3.66
C MET A 244 0.82 10.56 4.22
N SER A 245 -0.14 9.83 3.65
CA SER A 245 -0.41 8.41 3.96
C SER A 245 0.55 7.43 3.28
N ARG A 246 1.79 7.84 3.00
CA ARG A 246 2.80 7.04 2.29
C ARG A 246 3.78 6.44 3.29
N PHE A 247 3.94 5.13 3.31
CA PHE A 247 4.78 4.41 4.28
C PHE A 247 6.26 4.82 4.26
N ARG A 248 6.79 5.36 3.15
CA ARG A 248 8.16 5.92 3.09
C ARG A 248 8.27 7.33 3.71
N ASP A 249 7.16 8.02 4.00
CA ASP A 249 7.15 9.36 4.58
C ASP A 249 7.34 9.37 6.10
N ILE A 250 8.51 8.87 6.52
CA ILE A 250 8.90 8.84 7.92
C ILE A 250 9.98 9.89 8.13
N THR A 251 9.73 10.83 9.03
CA THR A 251 10.70 11.88 9.33
C THR A 251 10.95 12.02 10.82
N PHE A 252 12.21 12.30 11.18
CA PHE A 252 12.58 12.63 12.55
C PHE A 252 13.17 14.03 12.60
N ARG A 253 12.66 14.86 13.51
CA ARG A 253 13.20 16.21 13.76
C ARG A 253 13.65 16.31 15.21
N SER A 254 14.94 16.57 15.42
CA SER A 254 15.48 16.84 16.74
C SER A 254 15.21 18.30 17.13
N GLY A 255 14.60 18.51 18.30
CA GLY A 255 14.47 19.81 18.94
C GLY A 255 15.30 19.89 20.24
N LEU A 256 15.40 21.11 20.78
CA LEU A 256 16.22 21.41 21.96
C LEU A 256 15.82 20.54 23.17
N LEU A 257 14.52 20.38 23.41
CA LEU A 257 13.98 19.61 24.54
C LEU A 257 13.44 18.24 24.10
N PHE A 258 12.71 18.19 22.99
CA PHE A 258 12.02 16.99 22.50
C PHE A 258 12.42 16.66 21.06
N GLY A 259 12.34 15.38 20.70
CA GLY A 259 12.38 14.92 19.30
C GLY A 259 10.95 14.73 18.77
N TRP A 260 10.76 14.86 17.45
CA TRP A 260 9.49 14.59 16.80
C TRP A 260 9.67 13.47 15.78
N LEU A 261 8.94 12.38 15.95
CA LEU A 261 8.84 11.30 14.99
C LEU A 261 7.50 11.42 14.24
N SER A 262 7.58 11.74 12.96
CA SER A 262 6.44 11.77 12.04
C SER A 262 6.26 10.38 11.45
N LEU A 263 5.08 9.79 11.61
CA LEU A 263 4.72 8.49 11.04
C LEU A 263 3.50 8.62 10.13
N PRO A 264 3.50 7.98 8.96
CA PRO A 264 2.34 7.93 8.08
C PRO A 264 1.11 7.35 8.80
N PRO A 265 -0.08 7.95 8.68
CA PRO A 265 -1.29 7.35 9.23
C PRO A 265 -1.61 6.02 8.55
N ILE A 266 -2.15 5.08 9.31
CA ILE A 266 -2.60 3.76 8.84
C ILE A 266 -4.00 3.44 9.38
N GLN A 267 -4.89 3.08 8.47
CA GLN A 267 -6.23 2.59 8.77
C GLN A 267 -6.20 1.06 8.87
N ILE A 268 -6.80 0.47 9.92
CA ILE A 268 -6.82 -0.99 10.13
C ILE A 268 -8.27 -1.49 10.24
N ASP A 269 -8.94 -1.59 9.10
CA ASP A 269 -10.23 -2.28 9.00
C ASP A 269 -10.10 -3.67 8.36
N ASP A 270 -11.17 -4.45 8.32
CA ASP A 270 -11.17 -5.81 7.76
C ASP A 270 -10.71 -5.87 6.30
N ALA A 271 -10.91 -4.80 5.53
CA ALA A 271 -10.49 -4.74 4.13
C ALA A 271 -8.99 -4.47 4.05
N THR A 272 -8.52 -3.47 4.76
CA THR A 272 -7.14 -3.01 4.76
C THR A 272 -6.21 -4.06 5.36
N GLN A 273 -6.64 -4.77 6.41
CA GLN A 273 -5.91 -5.92 6.96
C GLN A 273 -5.68 -7.00 5.90
N THR A 274 -6.69 -7.29 5.08
CA THR A 274 -6.59 -8.26 3.98
C THR A 274 -5.56 -7.79 2.95
N VAL A 275 -5.67 -6.53 2.50
CA VAL A 275 -4.76 -5.96 1.50
C VAL A 275 -3.32 -5.93 2.01
N ILE A 276 -3.09 -5.46 3.24
CA ILE A 276 -1.76 -5.41 3.86
C ILE A 276 -1.15 -6.80 3.97
N SER A 277 -1.91 -7.79 4.42
CA SER A 277 -1.41 -9.17 4.55
C SER A 277 -0.97 -9.74 3.20
N ASN A 278 -1.73 -9.45 2.13
CA ASN A 278 -1.37 -9.87 0.78
C ASN A 278 -0.15 -9.12 0.23
N MET A 279 0.01 -7.82 0.54
CA MET A 279 1.23 -7.09 0.19
C MET A 279 2.47 -7.66 0.90
N VAL A 280 2.35 -8.01 2.19
CA VAL A 280 3.43 -8.68 2.94
C VAL A 280 3.75 -10.04 2.33
N ALA A 281 2.73 -10.84 2.00
CA ALA A 281 2.94 -12.12 1.33
C ALA A 281 3.64 -11.94 -0.02
N PHE A 282 3.26 -10.93 -0.80
CA PHE A 282 3.92 -10.58 -2.05
C PHE A 282 5.40 -10.22 -1.83
N GLU A 283 5.72 -9.33 -0.90
CA GLU A 283 7.11 -8.97 -0.59
C GLU A 283 7.96 -10.17 -0.14
N THR A 284 7.37 -11.11 0.59
CA THR A 284 8.09 -12.28 1.12
C THR A 284 8.26 -13.40 0.08
N CYS A 285 7.30 -13.57 -0.83
CA CYS A 285 7.29 -14.68 -1.79
C CYS A 285 7.83 -14.30 -3.18
N ALA A 286 7.75 -13.02 -3.58
CA ALA A 286 8.08 -12.62 -4.94
C ALA A 286 9.58 -12.65 -5.21
N VAL A 287 9.97 -13.38 -6.25
CA VAL A 287 11.35 -13.45 -6.72
C VAL A 287 11.73 -12.11 -7.37
N GLY A 288 12.80 -11.47 -6.87
CA GLY A 288 13.32 -10.22 -7.43
C GLY A 288 12.79 -8.94 -6.79
N VAL A 289 11.80 -9.02 -5.88
CA VAL A 289 11.43 -7.89 -5.02
C VAL A 289 12.52 -7.70 -3.97
N THR A 290 13.24 -6.59 -4.06
CA THR A 290 14.34 -6.26 -3.15
C THR A 290 13.96 -5.20 -2.12
N ASP A 291 12.87 -4.47 -2.37
CA ASP A 291 12.34 -3.51 -1.41
C ASP A 291 11.19 -4.12 -0.61
N TYR A 292 11.40 -4.28 0.69
CA TYR A 292 10.40 -4.78 1.64
C TYR A 292 9.71 -3.61 2.33
N GLY A 293 9.35 -2.56 1.59
CA GLY A 293 8.86 -1.30 2.15
C GLY A 293 7.65 -1.48 3.06
N VAL A 294 6.66 -2.29 2.69
CA VAL A 294 5.46 -2.50 3.52
C VAL A 294 5.86 -3.24 4.78
N GLY A 295 6.58 -4.35 4.65
CA GLY A 295 7.05 -5.15 5.77
C GLY A 295 7.95 -4.38 6.72
N SER A 296 8.77 -3.49 6.20
CA SER A 296 9.69 -2.66 6.98
C SER A 296 8.94 -1.58 7.77
N TYR A 297 7.90 -0.97 7.19
CA TYR A 297 7.05 0.00 7.90
C TYR A 297 6.26 -0.67 9.02
N LEU A 298 5.66 -1.83 8.73
CA LEU A 298 4.96 -2.63 9.74
C LEU A 298 5.90 -3.14 10.84
N SER A 299 7.15 -3.43 10.51
CA SER A 299 8.17 -3.82 11.49
C SER A 299 8.48 -2.67 12.45
N LEU A 300 8.58 -1.43 11.94
CA LEU A 300 8.71 -0.25 12.78
C LEU A 300 7.51 -0.08 13.71
N LEU A 301 6.28 -0.22 13.20
CA LEU A 301 5.08 -0.16 14.04
C LEU A 301 5.06 -1.28 15.09
N ALA A 302 5.41 -2.51 14.72
CA ALA A 302 5.47 -3.64 15.65
C ALA A 302 6.52 -3.43 16.77
N LEU A 303 7.63 -2.74 16.48
CA LEU A 303 8.61 -2.35 17.51
C LEU A 303 8.05 -1.32 18.49
N LEU A 304 7.23 -0.39 18.01
CA LEU A 304 6.61 0.66 18.82
C LEU A 304 5.44 0.14 19.67
N LEU A 305 4.85 -1.00 19.32
CA LEU A 305 3.63 -1.53 19.92
C LEU A 305 3.88 -2.77 20.78
N SER A 306 4.24 -2.55 22.04
CA SER A 306 4.40 -3.62 23.02
C SER A 306 3.08 -3.97 23.72
N SER A 307 2.26 -2.96 24.00
CA SER A 307 0.98 -3.05 24.72
C SER A 307 -0.15 -2.24 24.06
N GLU A 308 -1.37 -2.34 24.59
CA GLU A 308 -2.51 -1.56 24.10
C GLU A 308 -2.37 -0.06 24.42
N GLU A 309 -1.64 0.29 25.49
CA GLU A 309 -1.32 1.67 25.84
C GLU A 309 -0.46 2.34 24.76
N ASP A 310 0.47 1.61 24.15
CA ASP A 310 1.25 2.12 23.01
C ASP A 310 0.35 2.44 21.82
N VAL A 311 -0.60 1.55 21.51
CA VAL A 311 -1.57 1.76 20.42
C VAL A 311 -2.42 2.99 20.72
N LYS A 312 -2.89 3.11 21.96
CA LYS A 312 -3.69 4.26 22.41
C LYS A 312 -2.94 5.58 22.24
N GLU A 313 -1.65 5.64 22.62
CA GLU A 313 -0.84 6.85 22.43
C GLU A 313 -0.70 7.21 20.95
N LEU A 314 -0.39 6.24 20.08
CA LEU A 314 -0.25 6.49 18.64
C LEU A 314 -1.59 6.85 17.97
N ARG A 315 -2.70 6.26 18.42
CA ARG A 315 -4.06 6.60 17.99
C ARG A 315 -4.44 8.03 18.39
N LEU A 316 -4.07 8.48 19.60
CA LEU A 316 -4.27 9.86 20.03
C LEU A 316 -3.50 10.87 19.15
N LYS A 317 -2.42 10.44 18.48
CA LYS A 317 -1.70 11.24 17.48
C LYS A 317 -2.18 11.05 16.05
N LYS A 318 -3.29 10.34 15.85
CA LYS A 318 -3.90 10.03 14.55
C LYS A 318 -3.03 9.16 13.64
N ILE A 319 -2.11 8.37 14.20
CA ILE A 319 -1.32 7.41 13.42
C ILE A 319 -2.14 6.16 13.12
N PHE A 320 -3.00 5.73 14.05
CA PHE A 320 -3.97 4.65 13.82
C PHE A 320 -5.40 5.22 13.75
N SER A 321 -6.22 4.71 12.84
CA SER A 321 -7.67 4.98 12.77
C SER A 321 -8.51 3.71 12.60
N ASP A 322 -9.80 3.82 12.97
CA ASP A 322 -10.87 2.85 12.68
C ASP A 322 -10.68 1.43 13.22
N VAL A 323 -9.97 1.28 14.34
CA VAL A 323 -9.69 -0.01 14.98
C VAL A 323 -9.63 0.12 16.51
N SER A 324 -9.96 -0.95 17.24
CA SER A 324 -9.71 -1.00 18.69
C SER A 324 -8.24 -1.22 19.00
N ASP A 325 -7.78 -0.74 20.15
CA ASP A 325 -6.36 -0.78 20.54
C ASP A 325 -5.84 -2.25 20.55
N GLY A 326 -6.62 -3.17 21.11
CA GLY A 326 -6.31 -4.61 21.10
C GLY A 326 -6.32 -5.27 19.71
N GLN A 327 -7.23 -4.88 18.81
CA GLN A 327 -7.28 -5.42 17.44
C GLN A 327 -6.05 -5.00 16.62
N ALA A 328 -5.65 -3.73 16.69
CA ALA A 328 -4.45 -3.25 15.99
C ALA A 328 -3.19 -3.96 16.47
N LEU A 329 -3.07 -4.12 17.81
CA LEU A 329 -1.94 -4.83 18.43
C LEU A 329 -1.91 -6.30 18.00
N ALA A 330 -3.06 -6.99 18.03
CA ALA A 330 -3.16 -8.39 17.64
C ALA A 330 -2.82 -8.60 16.16
N PHE A 331 -3.30 -7.72 15.28
CA PHE A 331 -3.01 -7.76 13.85
C PHE A 331 -1.53 -7.56 13.55
N LEU A 332 -0.87 -6.56 14.13
CA LEU A 332 0.56 -6.36 13.90
C LEU A 332 1.41 -7.49 14.51
N LYS A 333 1.01 -8.03 15.67
CA LYS A 333 1.67 -9.19 16.27
C LYS A 333 1.53 -10.45 15.41
N SER A 334 0.40 -10.66 14.73
CA SER A 334 0.21 -11.81 13.86
C SER A 334 1.05 -11.72 12.57
N LEU A 335 1.31 -10.52 12.07
CA LEU A 335 2.15 -10.30 10.89
C LEU A 335 3.65 -10.36 11.20
N ASN A 336 4.08 -9.95 12.40
CA ASN A 336 5.48 -9.81 12.78
C ASN A 336 6.41 -10.99 12.39
N PRO A 337 6.02 -12.28 12.55
CA PRO A 337 6.86 -13.41 12.14
C PRO A 337 7.15 -13.49 10.63
N HIS A 338 6.31 -12.85 9.81
CA HIS A 338 6.34 -12.90 8.35
C HIS A 338 6.93 -11.64 7.71
N LEU A 339 7.25 -10.61 8.50
CA LEU A 339 7.77 -9.36 7.99
C LEU A 339 9.23 -9.53 7.56
N GLY A 340 9.51 -9.26 6.28
CA GLY A 340 10.86 -9.14 5.76
C GLY A 340 11.61 -8.05 6.52
N LYS A 341 12.81 -8.34 7.01
CA LYS A 341 13.70 -7.36 7.66
C LYS A 341 14.34 -6.46 6.59
N GLY A 342 13.54 -5.69 5.87
CA GLY A 342 14.06 -4.73 4.91
C GLY A 342 14.89 -3.67 5.64
N THR A 343 16.02 -3.33 5.04
CA THR A 343 17.00 -2.41 5.64
C THR A 343 16.55 -0.95 5.60
N SER A 344 15.56 -0.62 4.75
CA SER A 344 15.15 0.74 4.42
C SER A 344 14.70 1.56 5.66
N PHE A 345 13.90 0.98 6.56
CA PHE A 345 13.47 1.69 7.78
C PHE A 345 14.31 1.37 9.02
N MET A 346 15.07 0.27 9.00
CA MET A 346 16.11 0.04 10.00
C MET A 346 17.16 1.16 9.97
N GLN A 347 17.40 1.80 8.82
CA GLN A 347 18.26 2.98 8.71
C GLN A 347 17.64 4.24 9.34
N VAL A 348 16.32 4.44 9.21
CA VAL A 348 15.60 5.54 9.87
C VAL A 348 15.66 5.36 11.39
N LEU A 349 15.40 4.15 11.88
CA LEU A 349 15.61 3.74 13.27
C LEU A 349 17.08 3.93 13.69
N GLN A 350 18.06 3.51 12.89
CA GLN A 350 19.48 3.66 13.22
C GLN A 350 19.90 5.13 13.33
N THR A 351 19.43 5.99 12.42
CA THR A 351 19.63 7.45 12.51
C THR A 351 18.99 8.02 13.78
N TYR A 352 17.80 7.51 14.11
CA TYR A 352 17.06 7.81 15.33
C TYR A 352 17.85 7.45 16.60
N LEU A 353 18.47 6.27 16.66
CA LEU A 353 19.26 5.80 17.81
C LEU A 353 20.59 6.50 17.96
N ILE A 354 21.25 6.80 16.85
CA ILE A 354 22.45 7.63 16.85
C ILE A 354 22.10 9.03 17.37
N GLY A 355 20.93 9.57 17.01
CA GLY A 355 20.43 10.85 17.50
C GLY A 355 20.10 10.85 18.99
N VAL A 356 19.42 9.80 19.48
CA VAL A 356 19.08 9.61 20.89
C VAL A 356 20.34 9.38 21.74
N ASN A 357 21.25 8.49 21.34
CA ASN A 357 22.52 8.25 22.04
C ASN A 357 23.37 9.53 22.12
N LYS A 358 23.53 10.27 21.02
CA LYS A 358 24.22 11.58 21.04
C LYS A 358 23.57 12.57 22.00
N LYS A 359 22.26 12.46 22.25
CA LYS A 359 21.51 13.35 23.14
C LYS A 359 21.60 12.90 24.61
N ILE A 360 21.56 11.60 24.89
CA ILE A 360 21.86 11.03 26.21
C ILE A 360 23.28 11.39 26.62
N ASP A 361 24.25 11.27 25.72
CA ASP A 361 25.64 11.69 25.96
C ASP A 361 25.74 13.19 26.26
N ARG A 362 25.01 14.05 25.54
CA ARG A 362 24.99 15.50 25.79
C ARG A 362 24.30 15.86 27.10
N LEU A 363 23.21 15.19 27.47
CA LEU A 363 22.50 15.39 28.74
C LEU A 363 23.33 14.90 29.92
N GLY A 364 23.99 13.75 29.81
CA GLY A 364 24.93 13.25 30.83
C GLY A 364 26.12 14.20 31.02
N ASN A 365 26.70 14.69 29.94
CA ASN A 365 27.79 15.67 29.99
C ASN A 365 27.32 17.04 30.53
N GLY A 366 26.10 17.47 30.19
CA GLY A 366 25.50 18.72 30.68
C GLY A 366 25.15 18.67 32.17
N LEU A 367 24.55 17.58 32.64
CA LEU A 367 24.29 17.33 34.07
C LEU A 367 25.60 17.24 34.86
N GLY A 368 26.63 16.60 34.31
CA GLY A 368 27.97 16.56 34.91
C GLY A 368 28.58 17.96 35.05
N PHE A 369 28.44 18.81 34.03
CA PHE A 369 28.92 20.19 34.07
C PHE A 369 28.15 21.04 35.09
N VAL A 370 26.82 20.92 35.14
CA VAL A 370 25.97 21.63 36.11
C VAL A 370 26.25 21.16 37.54
N LEU A 371 26.42 19.87 37.78
CA LEU A 371 26.76 19.33 39.11
C LEU A 371 28.15 19.79 39.56
N THR A 372 29.12 19.88 38.64
CA THR A 372 30.46 20.42 38.89
C THR A 372 30.41 21.91 39.21
N LEU A 373 29.58 22.68 38.51
CA LEU A 373 29.39 24.10 38.77
C LEU A 373 28.72 24.34 40.14
N LEU A 374 27.68 23.56 40.45
CA LEU A 374 26.95 23.66 41.73
C LEU A 374 27.83 23.27 42.93
N THR A 375 28.65 22.22 42.82
CA THR A 375 29.61 21.85 43.87
C THR A 375 30.69 22.90 44.07
N ARG A 376 31.17 23.53 42.98
CA ARG A 376 32.14 24.63 43.05
C ARG A 376 31.56 25.88 43.71
N VAL A 377 30.34 26.28 43.32
CA VAL A 377 29.64 27.44 43.90
C VAL A 377 29.29 27.18 45.38
N HIS A 378 28.87 25.96 45.72
CA HIS A 378 28.62 25.60 47.12
C HIS A 378 29.90 25.62 47.96
N GLY A 379 31.03 25.13 47.42
CA GLY A 379 32.33 25.19 48.08
C GLY A 379 32.82 26.62 48.33
N GLU A 380 32.68 27.51 47.34
CA GLU A 380 33.01 28.93 47.50
C GLU A 380 32.10 29.65 48.51
N TYR A 381 30.82 29.29 48.56
CA TYR A 381 29.88 29.82 49.56
C TYR A 381 30.27 29.42 51.00
N GLN A 382 30.58 28.14 51.24
CA GLN A 382 31.00 27.65 52.56
C GLN A 382 32.32 28.29 53.02
N MET A 383 33.28 28.46 52.10
CA MET A 383 34.58 29.06 52.41
C MET A 383 34.44 30.56 52.76
N ASN A 384 33.57 31.28 52.05
CA ASN A 384 33.28 32.69 52.33
C ASN A 384 32.45 32.86 53.63
N HIS A 385 31.58 31.92 53.95
CA HIS A 385 30.84 31.90 55.21
C HIS A 385 31.78 31.66 56.40
N ALA A 386 32.70 30.70 56.30
CA ALA A 386 33.70 30.41 57.33
C ALA A 386 34.61 31.63 57.60
N LYS A 387 35.10 32.29 56.55
CA LYS A 387 35.89 33.53 56.69
C LYS A 387 35.11 34.66 57.35
N ARG A 388 33.80 34.79 57.08
CA ARG A 388 32.95 35.80 57.72
C ARG A 388 32.69 35.49 59.20
N SER A 389 32.50 34.23 59.56
CA SER A 389 32.39 33.80 60.97
C SER A 389 33.68 34.08 61.74
N GLU A 390 34.84 33.76 61.16
CA GLU A 390 36.15 33.97 61.80
C GLU A 390 36.49 35.46 61.97
N ILE A 391 36.11 36.31 61.00
CA ILE A 391 36.23 37.76 61.14
C ILE A 391 35.29 38.29 62.24
N MET A 392 34.09 37.74 62.37
CA MET A 392 33.10 38.18 63.35
C MET A 392 33.46 37.75 64.79
N GLU A 393 34.06 36.58 64.97
CA GLU A 393 34.64 36.15 66.26
C GLU A 393 35.84 37.03 66.67
N ASN A 394 36.75 37.33 65.74
CA ASN A 394 37.93 38.17 66.00
C ASN A 394 37.61 39.67 66.21
N THR A 395 36.37 40.11 65.98
CA THR A 395 35.93 41.50 66.23
C THR A 395 35.13 41.63 67.54
N MET A 396 34.83 40.52 68.22
CA MET A 396 34.09 40.49 69.49
C MET A 396 34.97 40.15 70.72
N GLU A 397 36.27 39.89 70.51
CA GLU A 397 37.33 39.95 71.54
C GLU A 397 38.03 41.31 71.52
#